data_AF-A0A952GGA7-F1
#
_entry.id   AF-A0A952GGA7-F1
#
_cell.length_a   1.000
_cell.length_b   1.000
_cell.length_c   1.000
_cell.angle_alpha   90.00
_cell.angle_beta   90.00
_cell.angle_gamma   90.00
#
_symmetry.space_group_name_H-M   'P 1'
#
loop_
_entity.id
_entity.type
_entity.pdbx_description
1 polymer ?
#
loop_
_entity_poly.entity_id
_entity_poly.type
_entity_poly.pdbx_seq_one_letter_code
_entity_poly.pdbx_strand_id
1 'polypeptide(L)'
;MTTDRYGPDALSTDWRVPRAGRAVEAPAELGVVVEEVQTDFCGEVVKVERDLGTVTLEDRRNVRRTFPLGPGFLLEGRPVILVAP
;
A
#
# COMPACT_ATOMS: atom_id res chain seq x y z
N MET A 1 43.48 4.53 -24.61
CA MET A 1 42.21 5.19 -24.22
C MET A 1 41.13 4.63 -25.10
N THR A 2 40.49 3.55 -24.65
CA THR A 2 39.47 2.85 -25.44
C THR A 2 38.13 3.51 -25.10
N THR A 3 37.63 4.31 -26.02
CA THR A 3 36.33 5.00 -25.89
C THR A 3 35.23 3.94 -25.85
N ASP A 4 34.63 3.78 -24.67
CA ASP A 4 33.41 2.99 -24.51
C ASP A 4 32.27 3.67 -25.30
N ARG A 5 31.78 2.98 -26.34
CA ARG A 5 30.73 3.45 -27.26
C ARG A 5 29.35 2.92 -26.88
N TYR A 6 29.21 2.21 -25.76
CA TYR A 6 27.94 1.73 -25.27
C TYR A 6 27.47 2.69 -24.17
N GLY A 7 26.48 3.52 -24.51
CA GLY A 7 25.77 4.34 -23.54
C GLY A 7 25.22 3.51 -22.38
N PRO A 8 24.81 4.14 -21.27
CA PRO A 8 24.37 3.44 -20.08
C PRO A 8 23.31 2.39 -20.46
N ASP A 9 23.63 1.15 -20.13
CA ASP A 9 22.85 -0.04 -20.43
C ASP A 9 21.36 0.18 -20.16
N ALA A 10 20.56 0.25 -21.23
CA ALA A 10 19.12 0.45 -21.16
C ALA A 10 18.39 -0.73 -20.48
N LEU A 11 19.10 -1.83 -20.21
CA LEU A 11 18.60 -2.98 -19.43
C LEU A 11 18.84 -2.84 -17.92
N SER A 12 19.55 -1.80 -17.46
CA SER A 12 19.77 -1.55 -16.04
C SER A 12 18.57 -0.90 -15.34
N THR A 13 17.46 -0.68 -16.04
CA THR A 13 16.20 -0.20 -15.45
C THR A 13 15.27 -1.39 -15.24
N ASP A 14 14.82 -1.60 -14.01
CA ASP A 14 13.95 -2.71 -13.60
C ASP A 14 12.53 -2.52 -14.19
N TRP A 15 12.38 -2.72 -15.50
CA TRP A 15 11.15 -2.52 -16.30
C TRP A 15 9.96 -3.36 -15.82
N ARG A 16 10.21 -4.30 -14.90
CA ARG A 16 9.22 -5.17 -14.24
C ARG A 16 8.61 -4.52 -13.00
N VAL A 17 9.09 -3.35 -12.57
CA VAL A 17 8.51 -2.63 -11.44
C VAL A 17 7.13 -2.09 -11.86
N PRO A 18 6.05 -2.44 -11.13
CA PRO A 18 4.73 -1.89 -11.40
C PRO A 18 4.76 -0.37 -11.36
N ARG A 19 3.89 0.28 -12.15
CA ARG A 19 3.84 1.76 -12.20
C ARG A 19 3.61 2.41 -10.83
N ALA A 20 2.95 1.72 -9.91
CA ALA A 20 2.70 2.19 -8.53
C ALA A 20 3.83 1.83 -7.54
N GLY A 21 4.87 1.12 -7.98
CA GLY A 21 5.95 0.60 -7.13
C GLY A 21 5.64 -0.76 -6.52
N ARG A 22 6.58 -1.27 -5.71
CA ARG A 22 6.38 -2.48 -4.89
C ARG A 22 5.70 -2.10 -3.58
N ALA A 23 4.91 -3.02 -3.03
CA ALA A 23 4.28 -2.83 -1.74
C ALA A 23 5.33 -2.70 -0.63
N VAL A 24 5.14 -1.75 0.28
CA VAL A 24 5.97 -1.54 1.47
C VAL A 24 5.09 -1.64 2.72
N GLU A 25 5.68 -2.05 3.84
CA GLU A 25 4.97 -2.05 5.11
C GLU A 25 4.62 -0.61 5.53
N ALA A 26 3.41 -0.43 6.03
CA ALA A 26 2.94 0.83 6.60
C ALA A 26 2.12 0.53 7.87
N PRO A 27 2.34 1.27 8.97
CA PRO A 27 1.56 1.07 10.19
C PRO A 27 0.11 1.51 9.96
N ALA A 28 -0.85 0.72 10.45
CA ALA A 28 -2.27 1.05 10.44
C ALA A 28 -2.59 2.05 11.57
N GLU A 29 -2.02 3.26 11.50
CA GLU A 29 -2.28 4.31 12.49
C GLU A 29 -3.73 4.85 12.38
N LEU A 30 -4.33 5.22 13.51
CA LEU A 30 -5.64 5.88 13.51
C LEU A 30 -5.57 7.20 12.73
N GLY A 31 -6.60 7.49 11.93
CA GLY A 31 -6.60 8.70 11.09
C GLY A 31 -6.01 8.51 9.69
N VAL A 32 -5.29 7.41 9.45
CA VAL A 32 -4.74 7.13 8.12
C VAL A 32 -5.87 6.70 7.18
N VAL A 33 -5.93 7.31 6.00
CA VAL A 33 -6.90 6.94 4.96
C VAL A 33 -6.24 5.96 3.99
N VAL A 34 -6.91 4.84 3.76
CA VAL A 34 -6.46 3.81 2.81
C VAL A 34 -7.61 3.34 1.94
N GLU A 35 -7.27 2.76 0.81
CA GLU A 35 -8.19 2.05 -0.07
C GLU A 35 -7.91 0.55 0.02
N GLU A 36 -8.95 -0.26 0.27
CA GLU A 36 -8.87 -1.71 0.12
C GLU A 36 -9.19 -2.10 -1.33
N VAL A 37 -8.24 -2.76 -1.99
CA VAL A 37 -8.20 -2.92 -3.45
C VAL A 37 -9.28 -3.87 -3.97
N GLN A 38 -9.60 -4.95 -3.24
CA GLN A 38 -10.54 -5.95 -3.75
C GLN A 38 -11.98 -5.44 -3.78
N THR A 39 -12.33 -4.56 -2.84
CA THR A 39 -13.69 -4.04 -2.68
C THR A 39 -13.84 -2.57 -3.03
N ASP A 40 -12.75 -1.92 -3.49
CA ASP A 40 -12.70 -0.51 -3.86
C ASP A 40 -13.18 0.41 -2.73
N PHE A 41 -12.89 0.01 -1.48
CA PHE A 41 -13.38 0.69 -0.29
C PHE A 41 -12.34 1.63 0.28
N CYS A 42 -12.60 2.92 0.22
CA CYS A 42 -11.75 3.97 0.76
C CYS A 42 -12.28 4.47 2.11
N GLY A 43 -11.43 4.48 3.14
CA GLY A 43 -11.82 4.94 4.47
C GLY A 43 -10.64 5.18 5.41
N GLU A 44 -10.93 5.85 6.52
CA GLU A 44 -10.01 6.14 7.61
C GLU A 44 -9.90 4.94 8.55
N VAL A 45 -8.68 4.62 8.98
CA VAL A 45 -8.44 3.65 10.05
C VAL A 45 -9.00 4.21 11.36
N VAL A 46 -10.08 3.60 11.85
CA VAL A 46 -10.74 3.98 13.11
C VAL A 46 -10.53 2.97 14.23
N LYS A 47 -10.01 1.78 13.91
CA LYS A 47 -9.72 0.73 14.87
C LYS A 47 -8.70 -0.26 14.32
N VAL A 48 -7.79 -0.72 15.18
CA VAL A 48 -6.92 -1.87 14.91
C VAL A 48 -7.06 -2.88 16.03
N GLU A 49 -7.33 -4.12 15.68
CA GLU A 49 -7.39 -5.26 16.60
C GLU A 49 -6.17 -6.14 16.35
N ARG A 50 -5.08 -5.87 17.07
CA ARG A 50 -3.78 -6.56 16.88
C ARG A 50 -3.89 -8.07 17.06
N ASP A 51 -4.58 -8.51 18.11
CA ASP A 51 -4.71 -9.94 18.44
C ASP A 51 -5.56 -10.71 17.41
N LEU A 52 -6.49 -10.01 16.75
CA LEU A 52 -7.32 -10.56 15.68
C LEU A 52 -6.69 -10.37 14.29
N GLY A 53 -5.64 -9.56 14.18
CA GLY A 53 -5.01 -9.24 12.90
C GLY A 53 -5.94 -8.46 11.97
N THR A 54 -6.76 -7.53 12.48
CA THR A 54 -7.74 -6.79 11.65
C THR A 54 -7.67 -5.28 11.84
N VAL A 55 -8.15 -4.57 10.82
CA VAL A 55 -8.31 -3.11 10.78
C VAL A 55 -9.74 -2.76 10.39
N THR A 56 -10.35 -1.78 11.06
CA THR A 56 -11.66 -1.23 10.69
C THR A 56 -11.46 0.12 10.02
N LEU A 57 -12.04 0.25 8.84
CA LEU A 57 -12.08 1.49 8.06
C LEU A 57 -13.47 2.12 8.13
N GLU A 58 -13.54 3.45 8.21
CA GLU A 58 -14.77 4.24 8.12
C GLU A 58 -14.72 5.17 6.90
N ASP A 59 -15.76 5.16 6.06
CA ASP A 59 -15.86 6.06 4.92
C ASP A 59 -16.51 7.42 5.30
N ARG A 60 -16.52 8.36 4.35
CA ARG A 60 -17.16 9.68 4.51
C ARG A 60 -18.68 9.66 4.77
N ARG A 61 -19.33 8.50 4.65
CA ARG A 61 -20.76 8.28 4.92
C ARG A 61 -20.95 7.54 6.25
N ASN A 62 -19.91 7.44 7.08
CA ASN A 62 -19.88 6.71 8.35
C ASN A 62 -20.15 5.20 8.21
N VAL A 63 -19.88 4.62 7.03
CA VAL A 63 -19.96 3.17 6.83
C VAL A 63 -18.67 2.55 7.34
N ARG A 64 -18.78 1.58 8.25
CA ARG A 64 -17.64 0.85 8.81
C ARG A 64 -17.51 -0.54 8.20
N ARG A 65 -16.29 -0.91 7.80
CA ARG A 65 -15.97 -2.25 7.32
C ARG A 65 -14.65 -2.72 7.92
N THR A 66 -14.57 -3.99 8.27
CA THR A 66 -13.38 -4.61 8.85
C THR A 66 -12.71 -5.50 7.83
N PHE A 67 -11.38 -5.39 7.76
CA PHE A 67 -10.52 -6.09 6.83
C PHE A 67 -9.36 -6.74 7.60
N PRO A 68 -8.77 -7.84 7.08
CA PRO A 68 -7.53 -8.37 7.63
C PRO A 68 -6.38 -7.37 7.43
N LEU A 69 -5.47 -7.29 8.40
CA LEU A 69 -4.17 -6.66 8.21
C LEU A 69 -3.36 -7.46 7.18
N GLY A 70 -2.42 -6.79 6.52
CA GLY A 70 -1.57 -7.37 5.49
C GLY A 70 -1.67 -6.63 4.15
N PRO A 71 -1.37 -7.31 3.02
CA PRO A 71 -1.41 -6.70 1.70
C PRO A 71 -2.85 -6.44 1.25
N GLY A 72 -2.99 -5.67 0.17
CA GLY A 72 -4.30 -5.39 -0.45
C GLY A 72 -4.80 -3.97 -0.21
N PHE A 73 -3.94 -3.08 0.31
CA PHE A 73 -4.29 -1.69 0.54
C PHE A 73 -3.47 -0.74 -0.31
N LEU A 74 -4.04 0.41 -0.64
CA LEU A 74 -3.34 1.56 -1.17
C LEU A 74 -3.32 2.69 -0.14
N LEU A 75 -2.16 3.27 0.09
CA LEU A 75 -1.97 4.52 0.82
C LEU A 75 -1.54 5.58 -0.19
N GLU A 76 -2.32 6.65 -0.34
CA GLU A 76 -2.08 7.68 -1.36
C GLU A 76 -1.91 7.10 -2.78
N GLY A 77 -2.71 6.06 -3.11
CA GLY A 77 -2.65 5.35 -4.39
C GLY A 77 -1.43 4.42 -4.56
N ARG A 78 -0.60 4.24 -3.52
CA ARG A 78 0.58 3.37 -3.54
C ARG A 78 0.33 2.08 -2.75
N PRO A 79 0.71 0.91 -3.28
CA PRO A 79 0.47 -0.35 -2.61
C PRO A 79 1.23 -0.41 -1.29
N VAL A 80 0.54 -0.85 -0.24
CA VAL A 80 1.11 -1.06 1.09
C VAL A 80 0.67 -2.39 1.68
N ILE A 81 1.45 -2.85 2.66
CA ILE A 81 1.11 -3.96 3.55
C ILE A 81 0.81 -3.30 4.90
N LEU A 82 -0.45 -3.30 5.32
CA LEU A 82 -0.82 -2.74 6.61
C LEU A 82 -0.38 -3.66 7.73
N VAL A 83 0.40 -3.13 8.66
CA VAL A 83 0.83 -3.82 9.88
C VAL A 83 0.23 -3.15 11.10
N ALA A 84 0.02 -3.91 12.17
CA ALA A 84 -0.40 -3.32 13.44
C ALA A 84 0.68 -2.33 13.92
N PRO A 85 0.31 -1.15 14.45
CA PRO A 85 1.26 -0.20 15.00
C PRO A 85 2.03 -0.77 16.19
#